data_AF-A0A1H6WKL0-F1
#
_entry.id   AF-A0A1H6WKL0-F1
#
_cell.length_a   1.000
_cell.length_b   1.000
_cell.length_c   1.000
_cell.angle_alpha   90.00
_cell.angle_beta   90.00
_cell.angle_gamma   90.00
#
_symmetry.space_group_name_H-M   'P 1'
#
loop_
_entity.id
_entity.type
_entity.pdbx_description
1 polymer ?
#
loop_
_entity_poly.entity_id
_entity_poly.type
_entity_poly.pdbx_seq_one_letter_code
_entity_poly.pdbx_strand_id
1 'polypeptide(L)'
;MANEAPKKGVSLANQQPLIDLFDRYVPVLSIAEKTRPFPATSYLEEMASRNFQSVLVQTPEGLRKFDSGDPAPRPLAAADLLQGPTPLIQAFEKLLHQRRFFIETEGGISHIVTQSDLDKIPMRLVVIGYISVWETFLRDRVKSQVPAWQNSLSSERLASAEALYQLKKNRNEEIDLIQCLQLADLGSIFSKNKRYKQLMLGASREQYDAMVRNIGKLRDALAHSQSRLPFSWQEIHEQLSFMRKAML
;
A
#
# COMPACT_ATOMS: atom_id res chain seq x y z
N MET A 1 -27.69 2.10 -34.19
CA MET A 1 -28.48 1.86 -32.97
C MET A 1 -27.54 1.93 -31.78
N ALA A 2 -27.90 2.76 -30.79
CA ALA A 2 -27.32 2.98 -29.45
C ALA A 2 -25.78 3.00 -29.32
N ASN A 3 -25.23 4.22 -29.34
CA ASN A 3 -23.91 4.53 -28.82
C ASN A 3 -24.03 4.60 -27.27
N GLU A 4 -23.75 3.50 -26.56
CA GLU A 4 -23.67 3.53 -25.09
C GLU A 4 -22.48 4.42 -24.69
N ALA A 5 -22.77 5.54 -24.03
CA ALA A 5 -21.75 6.35 -23.38
C ALA A 5 -20.94 5.47 -22.39
N PRO A 6 -19.61 5.62 -22.32
CA PRO A 6 -18.81 4.79 -21.44
C PRO A 6 -19.24 5.03 -19.98
N LYS A 7 -19.75 3.98 -19.34
CA LYS A 7 -20.25 3.97 -17.97
C LYS A 7 -19.11 4.34 -17.02
N LYS A 8 -19.05 5.63 -16.63
CA LYS A 8 -18.05 6.22 -15.71
C LYS A 8 -17.90 5.50 -14.36
N GLY A 9 -18.76 4.52 -14.02
CA GLY A 9 -18.78 3.80 -12.74
C GLY A 9 -18.64 2.27 -12.77
N VAL A 10 -18.55 1.59 -13.92
CA VAL A 10 -18.53 0.11 -13.96
C VAL A 10 -17.15 -0.48 -13.63
N SER A 11 -16.07 0.19 -14.07
CA SER A 11 -14.70 -0.29 -13.88
C SER A 11 -14.28 -0.30 -12.40
N LEU A 12 -14.50 0.81 -11.68
CA LEU A 12 -14.18 0.87 -10.25
C LEU A 12 -15.07 -0.08 -9.44
N ALA A 13 -16.36 -0.23 -9.81
CA ALA A 13 -17.24 -1.20 -9.18
C ALA A 13 -16.71 -2.64 -9.29
N ASN A 14 -16.07 -3.00 -10.42
CA ASN A 14 -15.44 -4.31 -10.58
C ASN A 14 -14.17 -4.48 -9.73
N GLN A 15 -13.48 -3.38 -9.39
CA GLN A 15 -12.29 -3.40 -8.53
C GLN A 15 -12.62 -3.22 -7.04
N GLN A 16 -13.85 -2.83 -6.70
CA GLN A 16 -14.29 -2.59 -5.33
C GLN A 16 -14.03 -3.79 -4.39
N PRO A 17 -14.27 -5.06 -4.78
CA PRO A 17 -13.94 -6.20 -3.92
C PRO A 17 -12.45 -6.30 -3.58
N LEU A 18 -11.56 -5.97 -4.52
CA LEU A 18 -10.11 -5.96 -4.28
C LEU A 18 -9.70 -4.77 -3.40
N ILE A 19 -10.31 -3.60 -3.60
CA ILE A 19 -10.08 -2.45 -2.73
C ILE A 19 -10.54 -2.78 -1.30
N ASP A 20 -11.72 -3.38 -1.12
CA ASP A 20 -12.22 -3.79 0.19
C ASP A 20 -11.35 -4.87 0.83
N LEU A 21 -10.79 -5.80 0.06
CA LEU A 21 -9.80 -6.77 0.53
C LEU A 21 -8.66 -6.04 1.27
N PHE A 22 -8.09 -5.01 0.64
CA PHE A 22 -6.95 -4.28 1.19
C PHE A 22 -7.33 -3.25 2.28
N ASP A 23 -8.45 -2.56 2.13
CA ASP A 23 -8.91 -1.52 3.06
C ASP A 23 -9.53 -2.09 4.34
N ARG A 24 -10.09 -3.31 4.29
CA ARG A 24 -10.92 -3.84 5.39
C ARG A 24 -10.53 -5.22 5.87
N TYR A 25 -10.10 -6.11 4.98
CA TYR A 25 -10.04 -7.54 5.30
C TYR A 25 -8.64 -8.07 5.62
N VAL A 26 -7.57 -7.36 5.28
CA VAL A 26 -6.21 -7.71 5.76
C VAL A 26 -6.01 -7.14 7.17
N PRO A 27 -5.96 -7.95 8.23
CA PRO A 27 -5.83 -7.43 9.60
C PRO A 27 -4.38 -7.13 9.96
N VAL A 28 -4.15 -6.26 10.93
CA VAL A 28 -2.81 -5.97 11.49
C VAL A 28 -2.16 -7.23 12.09
N LEU A 29 -2.95 -8.20 12.57
CA LEU A 29 -2.45 -9.50 13.01
C LEU A 29 -1.65 -10.24 11.94
N SER A 30 -1.87 -9.96 10.67
CA SER A 30 -1.09 -10.56 9.57
C SER A 30 0.40 -10.19 9.62
N ILE A 31 0.75 -9.06 10.25
CA ILE A 31 2.13 -8.61 10.41
C ILE A 31 2.60 -8.55 11.87
N ALA A 32 1.71 -8.65 12.85
CA ALA A 32 2.06 -8.55 14.26
C ALA A 32 2.84 -9.79 14.74
N GLU A 33 3.77 -9.59 15.66
CA GLU A 33 4.53 -10.66 16.32
C GLU A 33 3.91 -11.05 17.65
N LYS A 34 3.97 -12.34 18.00
CA LYS A 34 3.52 -12.80 19.31
C LYS A 34 4.37 -12.15 20.40
N THR A 35 3.71 -11.70 21.46
CA THR A 35 4.36 -11.15 22.65
C THR A 35 3.78 -11.76 23.90
N ARG A 36 4.54 -11.70 24.99
CA ARG A 36 4.10 -12.16 26.31
C ARG A 36 4.64 -11.23 27.39
N PRO A 37 3.96 -11.11 28.53
CA PRO A 37 4.48 -10.38 29.67
C PRO A 37 5.74 -11.05 30.24
N PHE A 38 6.75 -10.26 30.57
CA PHE A 38 7.92 -10.70 31.33
C PHE A 38 7.75 -10.39 32.83
N PRO A 39 8.36 -11.18 33.73
CA PRO A 39 8.39 -10.86 35.16
C PRO A 39 9.07 -9.51 35.44
N ALA A 40 8.57 -8.77 36.43
CA ALA A 40 9.19 -7.51 36.87
C ALA A 40 10.66 -7.64 37.32
N THR A 41 11.10 -8.85 37.68
CA THR A 41 12.47 -9.13 38.11
C THR A 41 13.46 -9.38 36.97
N SER A 42 12.98 -9.72 35.77
CA SER A 42 13.85 -10.14 34.64
C SER A 42 13.57 -9.45 33.32
N TYR A 43 12.56 -8.58 33.23
CA TYR A 43 12.16 -7.97 31.96
C TYR A 43 13.28 -7.20 31.24
N LEU A 44 14.20 -6.54 31.96
CA LEU A 44 15.33 -5.82 31.35
C LEU A 44 16.34 -6.77 30.69
N GLU A 45 16.62 -7.92 31.33
CA GLU A 45 17.52 -8.93 30.80
C GLU A 45 16.91 -9.63 29.57
N GLU A 46 15.63 -10.00 29.66
CA GLU A 46 14.87 -10.59 28.54
C GLU A 46 14.77 -9.61 27.36
N MET A 47 14.53 -8.33 27.65
CA MET A 47 14.48 -7.27 26.65
C MET A 47 15.83 -7.08 25.95
N ALA A 48 16.93 -7.04 26.72
CA ALA A 48 18.28 -6.89 26.17
C ALA A 48 18.72 -8.11 25.35
N SER A 49 18.53 -9.33 25.87
CA SER A 49 18.94 -10.57 25.21
C SER A 49 18.23 -10.81 23.87
N ARG A 50 16.99 -10.32 23.73
CA ARG A 50 16.20 -10.42 22.49
C ARG A 50 16.30 -9.18 21.59
N ASN A 51 17.07 -8.18 21.99
CA ASN A 51 17.14 -6.88 21.33
C ASN A 51 15.75 -6.26 21.09
N PHE A 52 14.89 -6.33 22.10
CA PHE A 52 13.59 -5.66 22.10
C PHE A 52 13.74 -4.24 22.61
N GLN A 53 12.98 -3.29 22.06
CA GLN A 53 12.90 -1.92 22.60
C GLN A 53 11.54 -1.63 23.25
N SER A 54 10.63 -2.61 23.27
CA SER A 54 9.32 -2.50 23.91
C SER A 54 8.90 -3.88 24.44
N VAL A 55 8.43 -3.95 25.68
CA VAL A 55 7.96 -5.19 26.32
C VAL A 55 6.74 -4.97 27.19
N LEU A 56 6.01 -6.04 27.44
CA LEU A 56 5.01 -6.12 28.50
C LEU A 56 5.67 -6.64 29.78
N VAL A 57 5.28 -6.08 30.92
CA VAL A 57 5.83 -6.43 32.23
C VAL A 57 4.68 -6.79 33.17
N GLN A 58 4.74 -7.97 33.76
CA GLN A 58 3.81 -8.38 34.81
C GLN A 58 4.31 -7.83 36.15
N THR A 59 3.56 -6.90 36.75
CA THR A 59 3.84 -6.34 38.08
C THR A 59 2.75 -6.76 39.07
N PRO A 60 2.96 -6.58 40.40
CA PRO A 60 1.92 -6.81 41.41
C PRO A 60 0.65 -5.97 41.17
N GLU A 61 0.79 -4.79 40.58
CA GLU A 61 -0.31 -3.88 40.25
C GLU A 61 -0.97 -4.20 38.90
N GLY A 62 -0.54 -5.27 38.23
CA GLY A 62 -1.10 -5.74 36.97
C GLY A 62 -0.14 -5.61 35.77
N LEU A 63 -0.72 -5.72 34.58
CA LEU A 63 0.05 -5.69 33.34
C LEU A 63 0.46 -4.24 33.00
N ARG A 64 1.76 -4.04 32.77
CA ARG A 64 2.36 -2.75 32.45
C ARG A 64 3.15 -2.86 31.15
N LYS A 65 3.46 -1.72 30.54
CA LYS A 65 4.41 -1.62 29.42
C LYS A 65 5.73 -1.06 29.88
N PHE A 66 6.79 -1.38 29.14
CA PHE A 66 8.08 -0.71 29.25
C PHE A 66 8.64 -0.49 27.85
N ASP A 67 8.98 0.75 27.51
CA ASP A 67 9.71 1.10 26.31
C ASP A 67 11.14 1.52 26.68
N SER A 68 12.12 1.26 25.81
CA SER A 68 13.51 1.64 26.05
C SER A 68 13.62 3.16 26.26
N GLY A 69 14.26 3.57 27.35
CA GLY A 69 14.35 4.97 27.79
C GLY A 69 13.31 5.37 28.84
N ASP A 70 12.31 4.52 29.13
CA ASP A 70 11.42 4.75 30.25
C ASP A 70 12.16 4.57 31.59
N PRO A 71 11.84 5.37 32.63
CA PRO A 71 12.47 5.24 33.94
C PRO A 71 12.01 3.99 34.71
N ALA A 72 10.81 3.48 34.41
CA ALA A 72 10.20 2.31 35.04
C ALA A 72 8.98 1.84 34.21
N PRO A 73 8.45 0.61 34.44
CA PRO A 73 7.22 0.16 33.79
C PRO A 73 6.00 1.07 34.08
N ARG A 74 5.23 1.37 33.04
CA ARG A 74 4.09 2.31 33.06
C ARG A 74 2.77 1.62 32.72
N PRO A 75 1.61 2.15 33.15
CA PRO A 75 0.32 1.62 32.73
C PRO A 75 0.18 1.61 31.21
N LEU A 76 -0.57 0.63 30.68
CA LEU A 76 -1.01 0.62 29.29
C LEU A 76 -2.14 1.65 29.11
N ALA A 77 -2.00 2.53 28.13
CA ALA A 77 -3.07 3.45 27.73
C ALA A 77 -3.79 2.93 26.47
N ALA A 78 -5.01 3.41 26.21
CA ALA A 78 -5.72 3.06 24.97
C ALA A 78 -4.91 3.42 23.70
N ALA A 79 -4.07 4.46 23.75
CA ALA A 79 -3.17 4.84 22.66
C ALA A 79 -2.03 3.84 22.39
N ASP A 80 -1.77 2.92 23.32
CA ASP A 80 -0.80 1.84 23.13
C ASP A 80 -1.35 0.64 22.36
N LEU A 81 -2.67 0.61 22.12
CA LEU A 81 -3.41 -0.60 21.76
C LEU A 81 -4.05 -0.50 20.37
N LEU A 82 -4.10 -1.64 19.68
CA LEU A 82 -4.95 -1.88 18.51
C LEU A 82 -5.70 -3.19 18.69
N GLN A 83 -6.90 -3.29 18.13
CA GLN A 83 -7.62 -4.57 18.07
C GLN A 83 -6.99 -5.45 16.99
N GLY A 84 -6.93 -6.76 17.21
CA GLY A 84 -6.38 -7.71 16.23
C GLY A 84 -7.00 -7.60 14.83
N PRO A 85 -8.33 -7.44 14.70
CA PRO A 85 -9.00 -7.25 13.42
C PRO A 85 -8.82 -5.86 12.77
N THR A 86 -8.07 -4.93 13.40
CA THR A 86 -7.83 -3.59 12.83
C THR A 86 -7.26 -3.73 11.42
N PRO A 87 -7.85 -3.10 10.39
CA PRO A 87 -7.33 -3.19 9.03
C PRO A 87 -5.88 -2.71 8.92
N LEU A 88 -5.07 -3.42 8.14
CA LEU A 88 -3.64 -3.19 8.04
C LEU A 88 -3.30 -1.78 7.53
N ILE A 89 -4.09 -1.23 6.59
CA ILE A 89 -3.93 0.17 6.13
C ILE A 89 -4.15 1.17 7.28
N GLN A 90 -5.15 0.94 8.13
CA GLN A 90 -5.39 1.80 9.29
C GLN A 90 -4.27 1.67 10.33
N ALA A 91 -3.77 0.46 10.56
CA ALA A 91 -2.63 0.23 11.43
C ALA A 91 -1.36 0.89 10.87
N PHE A 92 -1.16 0.84 9.55
CA PHE A 92 -0.05 1.50 8.86
C PHE A 92 -0.07 3.01 9.09
N GLU A 93 -1.20 3.68 8.86
CA GLU A 93 -1.38 5.13 9.13
C GLU A 93 -1.00 5.49 10.57
N LYS A 94 -1.40 4.68 11.55
CA LYS A 94 -1.04 4.88 12.96
C LYS A 94 0.44 4.63 13.24
N LEU A 95 1.02 3.61 12.63
CA LEU A 95 2.43 3.26 12.78
C LEU A 95 3.37 4.33 12.21
N LEU A 96 2.92 5.19 11.28
CA LEU A 96 3.72 6.34 10.84
C LEU A 96 4.01 7.34 11.97
N HIS A 97 3.11 7.43 12.95
CA HIS A 97 3.19 8.39 14.05
C HIS A 97 3.64 7.78 15.37
N GLN A 98 3.58 6.45 15.50
CA GLN A 98 3.96 5.73 16.71
C GLN A 98 4.77 4.49 16.38
N ARG A 99 5.89 4.28 17.08
CA ARG A 99 6.84 3.19 16.79
C ARG A 99 6.19 1.80 16.83
N ARG A 100 5.23 1.60 17.73
CA ARG A 100 4.61 0.30 18.01
C ARG A 100 3.23 0.40 18.63
N PHE A 101 2.45 -0.67 18.48
CA PHE A 101 1.22 -0.93 19.22
C PHE A 101 1.26 -2.35 19.79
N PHE A 102 0.69 -2.53 20.97
CA PHE A 102 0.32 -3.86 21.44
C PHE A 102 -1.06 -4.21 20.85
N ILE A 103 -1.27 -5.48 20.54
CA ILE A 103 -2.47 -5.95 19.88
C ILE A 103 -3.32 -6.74 20.87
N GLU A 104 -4.54 -6.28 21.06
CA GLU A 104 -5.58 -6.96 21.82
C GLU A 104 -6.29 -7.99 20.93
N THR A 105 -6.40 -9.20 21.45
CA THR A 105 -7.19 -10.29 20.87
C THR A 105 -8.16 -10.82 21.91
N GLU A 106 -8.96 -11.83 21.54
CA GLU A 106 -9.70 -12.60 22.54
C GLU A 106 -8.74 -13.11 23.63
N GLY A 107 -9.06 -12.83 24.89
CA GLY A 107 -8.23 -13.22 26.04
C GLY A 107 -7.15 -12.22 26.46
N GLY A 108 -7.02 -11.07 25.78
CA GLY A 108 -6.14 -9.96 26.20
C GLY A 108 -5.04 -9.62 25.19
N ILE A 109 -3.96 -9.02 25.67
CA ILE A 109 -2.85 -8.59 24.82
C ILE A 109 -1.95 -9.79 24.51
N SER A 110 -1.83 -10.11 23.22
CA SER A 110 -1.12 -11.32 22.77
C SER A 110 -0.07 -11.05 21.68
N HIS A 111 -0.12 -9.89 21.02
CA HIS A 111 0.84 -9.53 19.98
C HIS A 111 1.36 -8.09 20.13
N ILE A 112 2.43 -7.78 19.42
CA ILE A 112 2.99 -6.44 19.23
C ILE A 112 3.21 -6.22 17.74
N VAL A 113 2.93 -5.03 17.25
CA VAL A 113 3.29 -4.60 15.90
C VAL A 113 4.15 -3.35 15.98
N THR A 114 5.13 -3.26 15.10
CA THR A 114 6.12 -2.18 15.03
C THR A 114 6.23 -1.65 13.60
N GLN A 115 6.85 -0.49 13.42
CA GLN A 115 7.16 0.02 12.07
C GLN A 115 8.00 -0.95 11.23
N SER A 116 8.88 -1.75 11.83
CA SER A 116 9.66 -2.75 11.08
C SER A 116 8.80 -3.87 10.50
N ASP A 117 7.65 -4.16 11.12
CA ASP A 117 6.75 -5.21 10.64
C ASP A 117 6.02 -4.82 9.34
N LEU A 118 6.01 -3.53 8.99
CA LEU A 118 5.49 -3.06 7.71
C LEU A 118 6.28 -3.62 6.52
N ASP A 119 7.53 -4.08 6.73
CA ASP A 119 8.31 -4.69 5.65
C ASP A 119 7.90 -6.14 5.33
N LYS A 120 7.00 -6.72 6.14
CA LYS A 120 6.53 -8.10 5.95
C LYS A 120 5.67 -8.26 4.70
N ILE A 121 5.64 -9.49 4.21
CA ILE A 121 4.95 -9.90 2.98
C ILE A 121 3.50 -9.39 2.91
N PRO A 122 2.66 -9.48 3.96
CA PRO A 122 1.26 -9.02 3.86
C PRO A 122 1.12 -7.53 3.51
N MET A 123 1.94 -6.66 4.09
CA MET A 123 1.93 -5.23 3.75
C MET A 123 2.42 -5.01 2.33
N ARG A 124 3.49 -5.70 1.92
CA ARG A 124 4.00 -5.65 0.54
C ARG A 124 2.94 -6.08 -0.49
N LEU A 125 2.18 -7.14 -0.18
CA LEU A 125 1.05 -7.63 -0.99
C LEU A 125 -0.08 -6.61 -1.08
N VAL A 126 -0.40 -5.94 0.03
CA VAL A 126 -1.37 -4.83 0.03
C VAL A 126 -0.90 -3.69 -0.90
N VAL A 127 0.37 -3.27 -0.80
CA VAL A 127 0.88 -2.17 -1.64
C VAL A 127 0.89 -2.53 -3.13
N ILE A 128 1.43 -3.70 -3.50
CA ILE A 128 1.45 -4.12 -4.91
C ILE A 128 0.03 -4.36 -5.45
N GLY A 129 -0.89 -4.81 -4.60
CA GLY A 129 -2.30 -4.93 -4.91
C GLY A 129 -2.94 -3.59 -5.29
N TYR A 130 -2.72 -2.55 -4.47
CA TYR A 130 -3.18 -1.19 -4.80
C TYR A 130 -2.59 -0.65 -6.10
N ILE A 131 -1.30 -0.86 -6.34
CA ILE A 131 -0.67 -0.43 -7.60
C ILE A 131 -1.33 -1.14 -8.79
N SER A 132 -1.61 -2.45 -8.66
CA SER A 132 -2.23 -3.24 -9.72
C SER A 132 -3.67 -2.79 -10.03
N VAL A 133 -4.45 -2.51 -8.98
CA VAL A 133 -5.80 -1.95 -9.13
C VAL A 133 -5.74 -0.56 -9.76
N TRP A 134 -4.79 0.27 -9.34
CA TRP A 134 -4.60 1.61 -9.91
C TRP A 134 -4.18 1.56 -11.39
N GLU A 135 -3.30 0.65 -11.79
CA GLU A 135 -2.97 0.43 -13.22
C GLU A 135 -4.22 0.06 -14.03
N THR A 136 -5.07 -0.82 -13.49
CA THR A 136 -6.33 -1.22 -14.14
C THR A 136 -7.27 -0.03 -14.27
N PHE A 137 -7.45 0.74 -13.20
CA PHE A 137 -8.22 1.98 -13.20
C PHE A 137 -7.71 2.98 -14.26
N LEU A 138 -6.39 3.18 -14.38
CA LEU A 138 -5.82 4.07 -15.39
C LEU A 138 -6.11 3.59 -16.82
N ARG A 139 -5.98 2.29 -17.10
CA ARG A 139 -6.31 1.72 -18.43
C ARG A 139 -7.77 2.00 -18.78
N ASP A 140 -8.68 1.74 -17.86
CA ASP A 140 -10.10 1.94 -18.09
C ASP A 140 -10.45 3.43 -18.29
N ARG A 141 -9.80 4.33 -17.55
CA ARG A 141 -9.94 5.78 -17.76
C ARG A 141 -9.41 6.22 -19.12
N VAL A 142 -8.24 5.74 -19.55
CA VAL A 142 -7.70 6.03 -20.88
C VAL A 142 -8.66 5.55 -21.96
N LYS A 143 -9.12 4.29 -21.87
CA LYS A 143 -10.05 3.68 -22.84
C LYS A 143 -11.37 4.45 -22.95
N SER A 144 -11.89 4.95 -21.83
CA SER A 144 -13.19 5.64 -21.79
C SER A 144 -13.13 7.14 -22.08
N GLN A 145 -12.00 7.81 -21.87
CA GLN A 145 -11.94 9.28 -21.84
C GLN A 145 -10.88 9.89 -22.76
N VAL A 146 -9.97 9.10 -23.32
CA VAL A 146 -8.87 9.62 -24.14
C VAL A 146 -8.93 9.02 -25.55
N PRO A 147 -9.68 9.65 -26.47
CA PRO A 147 -9.62 9.29 -27.88
C PRO A 147 -8.20 9.45 -28.43
N ALA A 148 -7.81 8.56 -29.33
CA ALA A 148 -6.48 8.57 -29.96
C ALA A 148 -5.33 8.72 -28.94
N TRP A 149 -5.42 8.00 -27.81
CA TRP A 149 -4.42 8.06 -26.74
C TRP A 149 -3.00 7.73 -27.21
N GLN A 150 -2.87 6.99 -28.32
CA GLN A 150 -1.61 6.65 -29.00
C GLN A 150 -0.79 7.90 -29.32
N ASN A 151 -1.44 9.02 -29.65
CA ASN A 151 -0.79 10.31 -29.95
C ASN A 151 -0.11 10.94 -28.72
N SER A 152 -0.32 10.39 -27.53
CA SER A 152 0.33 10.84 -26.30
C SER A 152 1.64 10.09 -26.01
N LEU A 153 1.97 9.06 -26.80
CA LEU A 153 3.18 8.24 -26.65
C LEU A 153 4.20 8.55 -27.76
N SER A 154 5.48 8.25 -27.49
CA SER A 154 6.50 8.25 -28.55
C SER A 154 6.30 7.05 -29.47
N SER A 155 6.82 7.14 -30.70
CA SER A 155 6.81 6.04 -31.67
C SER A 155 7.44 4.77 -31.11
N GLU A 156 8.55 4.88 -30.39
CA GLU A 156 9.25 3.76 -29.75
C GLU A 156 8.37 3.03 -28.71
N ARG A 157 7.67 3.78 -27.86
CA ARG A 157 6.81 3.20 -26.80
C ARG A 157 5.57 2.57 -27.39
N LEU A 158 4.98 3.21 -28.40
CA LEU A 158 3.85 2.64 -29.12
C LEU A 158 4.25 1.35 -29.85
N ALA A 159 5.38 1.35 -30.55
CA ALA A 159 5.91 0.17 -31.23
C ALA A 159 6.19 -0.98 -30.25
N SER A 160 6.68 -0.68 -29.04
CA SER A 160 6.89 -1.68 -27.99
C SER A 160 5.58 -2.32 -27.53
N ALA A 161 4.52 -1.52 -27.33
CA ALA A 161 3.19 -2.02 -27.00
C ALA A 161 2.57 -2.84 -28.13
N GLU A 162 2.75 -2.40 -29.39
CA GLU A 162 2.30 -3.12 -30.59
C GLU A 162 3.01 -4.46 -30.75
N ALA A 163 4.32 -4.52 -30.51
CA ALA A 163 5.08 -5.76 -30.55
C ALA A 163 4.57 -6.77 -29.49
N LEU A 164 4.32 -6.33 -28.26
CA LEU A 164 3.73 -7.17 -27.22
C LEU A 164 2.30 -7.61 -27.57
N TYR A 165 1.51 -6.72 -28.17
CA TYR A 165 0.17 -7.03 -28.65
C TYR A 165 0.18 -8.10 -29.73
N GLN A 166 1.05 -7.99 -30.74
CA GLN A 166 1.18 -9.03 -31.78
C GLN A 166 1.65 -10.36 -31.20
N LEU A 167 2.61 -10.34 -30.27
CA LEU A 167 3.07 -11.55 -29.58
C LEU A 167 1.91 -12.29 -28.89
N LYS A 168 1.07 -11.56 -28.15
CA LYS A 168 -0.09 -12.12 -27.44
C LYS A 168 -1.20 -12.55 -28.39
N LYS A 169 -1.47 -11.78 -29.44
CA LYS A 169 -2.42 -12.14 -30.50
C LYS A 169 -2.01 -13.43 -31.22
N ASN A 170 -0.72 -13.61 -31.49
CA ASN A 170 -0.19 -14.85 -32.09
C ASN A 170 -0.33 -16.07 -31.18
N ARG A 171 -0.54 -15.85 -29.87
CA ARG A 171 -0.89 -16.90 -28.89
C ARG A 171 -2.40 -17.09 -28.73
N ASN A 172 -3.21 -16.45 -29.58
CA ASN A 172 -4.67 -16.42 -29.51
C ASN A 172 -5.20 -15.85 -28.18
N GLU A 173 -4.46 -14.94 -27.55
CA GLU A 173 -4.96 -14.22 -26.38
C GLU A 173 -5.96 -13.14 -26.81
N GLU A 174 -7.15 -13.13 -26.20
CA GLU A 174 -8.11 -12.03 -26.34
C GLU A 174 -7.61 -10.81 -25.57
N ILE A 175 -6.99 -9.86 -26.27
CA ILE A 175 -6.38 -8.69 -25.66
C ILE A 175 -6.63 -7.43 -26.49
N ASP A 176 -6.56 -6.28 -25.82
CA ASP A 176 -6.61 -4.94 -26.42
C ASP A 176 -5.21 -4.31 -26.34
N LEU A 177 -4.81 -3.50 -27.32
CA LEU A 177 -3.50 -2.84 -27.34
C LEU A 177 -3.22 -2.04 -26.05
N ILE A 178 -4.27 -1.45 -25.45
CA ILE A 178 -4.14 -0.72 -24.19
C ILE A 178 -3.65 -1.59 -23.02
N GLN A 179 -3.92 -2.90 -23.03
CA GLN A 179 -3.45 -3.85 -22.02
C GLN A 179 -1.94 -4.12 -22.15
N CYS A 180 -1.33 -3.80 -23.29
CA CYS A 180 0.10 -3.95 -23.52
C CYS A 180 0.93 -2.74 -23.05
N LEU A 181 0.27 -1.66 -22.61
CA LEU A 181 0.94 -0.49 -22.06
C LEU A 181 1.59 -0.78 -20.71
N GLN A 182 2.73 -0.16 -20.43
CA GLN A 182 3.33 -0.12 -19.11
C GLN A 182 2.76 1.03 -18.28
N LEU A 183 2.95 0.98 -16.96
CA LEU A 183 2.49 2.06 -16.08
C LEU A 183 3.02 3.44 -16.49
N ALA A 184 4.29 3.52 -16.90
CA ALA A 184 4.89 4.75 -17.39
C ALA A 184 4.13 5.32 -18.61
N ASP A 185 3.57 4.45 -19.48
CA ASP A 185 2.81 4.84 -20.68
C ASP A 185 1.49 5.46 -20.28
N LEU A 186 0.77 4.81 -19.37
CA LEU A 186 -0.45 5.35 -18.78
C LEU A 186 -0.19 6.71 -18.13
N GLY A 187 0.89 6.82 -17.34
CA GLY A 187 1.34 8.08 -16.77
C GLY A 187 1.53 9.18 -17.81
N SER A 188 2.19 8.86 -18.93
CA SER A 188 2.48 9.82 -20.00
C SER A 188 1.22 10.31 -20.73
N ILE A 189 0.23 9.43 -20.90
CA ILE A 189 -1.07 9.78 -21.49
C ILE A 189 -1.77 10.86 -20.64
N PHE A 190 -1.76 10.71 -19.31
CA PHE A 190 -2.33 11.69 -18.39
C PHE A 190 -1.48 12.95 -18.22
N SER A 191 -0.15 12.85 -18.33
CA SER A 191 0.75 14.00 -18.28
C SER A 191 0.46 15.01 -19.40
N LYS A 192 0.09 14.51 -20.59
CA LYS A 192 -0.28 15.34 -21.75
C LYS A 192 -1.61 16.05 -21.55
N ASN A 193 -1.74 17.25 -22.13
CA ASN A 193 -2.97 18.05 -22.14
C ASN A 193 -3.58 18.31 -20.76
N LYS A 194 -2.73 18.32 -19.71
CA LYS A 194 -3.14 18.55 -18.31
C LYS A 194 -4.20 17.57 -17.79
N ARG A 195 -4.35 16.38 -18.39
CA ARG A 195 -5.34 15.37 -17.97
C ARG A 195 -5.09 14.89 -16.54
N TYR A 196 -3.84 14.91 -16.08
CA TYR A 196 -3.45 14.59 -14.71
C TYR A 196 -4.19 15.38 -13.64
N LYS A 197 -4.74 16.57 -13.94
CA LYS A 197 -5.56 17.34 -13.00
C LYS A 197 -6.81 16.59 -12.55
N GLN A 198 -7.27 15.61 -13.33
CA GLN A 198 -8.38 14.73 -12.97
C GLN A 198 -7.98 13.69 -11.91
N LEU A 199 -6.68 13.41 -11.75
CA LEU A 199 -6.12 12.44 -10.81
C LEU A 199 -5.46 13.12 -9.61
N MET A 200 -4.90 14.31 -9.80
CA MET A 200 -4.15 15.06 -8.79
C MET A 200 -4.52 16.55 -8.85
N LEU A 201 -5.62 16.91 -8.18
CA LEU A 201 -6.10 18.28 -8.13
C LEU A 201 -5.06 19.22 -7.50
N GLY A 202 -4.85 20.38 -8.12
CA GLY A 202 -3.91 21.40 -7.64
C GLY A 202 -2.43 21.12 -7.92
N ALA A 203 -2.07 19.95 -8.44
CA ALA A 203 -0.67 19.63 -8.74
C ALA A 203 -0.16 20.32 -10.02
N SER A 204 1.16 20.48 -10.09
CA SER A 204 1.88 20.74 -11.34
C SER A 204 2.08 19.46 -12.14
N ARG A 205 2.49 19.59 -13.40
CA ARG A 205 2.79 18.44 -14.25
C ARG A 205 3.98 17.66 -13.70
N GLU A 206 4.99 18.37 -13.23
CA GLU A 206 6.22 17.83 -12.68
C GLU A 206 5.96 17.02 -11.40
N GLN A 207 5.06 17.52 -10.53
CA GLN A 207 4.63 16.80 -9.33
C GLN A 207 3.92 15.49 -9.68
N TYR A 208 3.01 15.51 -10.67
CA TYR A 208 2.33 14.30 -11.14
C TYR A 208 3.33 13.30 -11.77
N ASP A 209 4.18 13.77 -12.67
CA ASP A 209 5.19 12.93 -13.34
C ASP A 209 6.16 12.31 -12.32
N ALA A 210 6.49 13.03 -11.25
CA ALA A 210 7.28 12.51 -10.13
C ALA A 210 6.54 11.45 -9.33
N MET A 211 5.28 11.68 -8.98
CA MET A 211 4.45 10.72 -8.25
C MET A 211 4.31 9.40 -9.01
N VAL A 212 3.93 9.44 -10.30
CA VAL A 212 3.78 8.23 -11.12
C VAL A 212 5.10 7.48 -11.30
N ARG A 213 6.20 8.20 -11.48
CA ARG A 213 7.54 7.59 -11.56
C ARG A 213 7.93 6.90 -10.26
N ASN A 214 7.62 7.49 -9.11
CA ASN A 214 7.92 6.90 -7.81
C ASN A 214 7.08 5.64 -7.57
N ILE A 215 5.78 5.67 -7.93
CA ILE A 215 4.92 4.48 -7.90
C ILE A 215 5.48 3.36 -8.79
N GLY A 216 5.98 3.70 -9.98
CA GLY A 216 6.66 2.74 -10.85
C GLY A 216 7.89 2.10 -10.20
N LYS A 217 8.76 2.90 -9.57
CA LYS A 217 9.92 2.38 -8.82
C LYS A 217 9.51 1.48 -7.65
N LEU A 218 8.45 1.85 -6.92
CA LEU A 218 7.93 1.06 -5.80
C LEU A 218 7.38 -0.28 -6.29
N ARG A 219 6.61 -0.26 -7.38
CA ARG A 219 6.09 -1.46 -8.05
C ARG A 219 7.22 -2.41 -8.43
N ASP A 220 8.25 -1.90 -9.09
CA ASP A 220 9.37 -2.73 -9.56
C ASP A 220 10.12 -3.34 -8.36
N ALA A 221 10.36 -2.57 -7.30
CA ALA A 221 10.99 -3.07 -6.08
C ALA A 221 10.18 -4.18 -5.39
N LEU A 222 8.85 -4.02 -5.33
CA LEU A 222 7.93 -5.01 -4.77
C LEU A 222 7.88 -6.28 -5.64
N ALA A 223 7.75 -6.14 -6.96
CA ALA A 223 7.70 -7.25 -7.90
C ALA A 223 9.00 -8.08 -7.91
N HIS A 224 10.15 -7.42 -7.74
CA HIS A 224 11.45 -8.08 -7.64
C HIS A 224 11.79 -8.56 -6.22
N SER A 225 10.84 -8.47 -5.26
CA SER A 225 11.03 -8.90 -3.88
C SER A 225 12.32 -8.37 -3.24
N GLN A 226 12.64 -7.10 -3.51
CA GLN A 226 13.89 -6.48 -3.03
C GLN A 226 13.94 -6.50 -1.49
N SER A 227 15.11 -6.77 -0.92
CA SER A 227 15.31 -6.81 0.53
C SER A 227 15.11 -5.46 1.21
N ARG A 228 15.17 -4.36 0.45
CA ARG A 228 14.90 -3.01 0.91
C ARG A 228 14.09 -2.27 -0.14
N LEU A 229 13.02 -1.61 0.30
CA LEU A 229 12.23 -0.72 -0.57
C LEU A 229 12.97 0.61 -0.79
N PRO A 230 12.84 1.22 -1.99
CA PRO A 230 13.55 2.45 -2.33
C PRO A 230 12.95 3.71 -1.70
N PHE A 231 11.96 3.57 -0.82
CA PHE A 231 11.19 4.65 -0.21
C PHE A 231 11.00 4.40 1.28
N SER A 232 10.90 5.48 2.04
CA SER A 232 10.43 5.45 3.42
C SER A 232 8.95 5.06 3.50
N TRP A 233 8.53 4.61 4.67
CA TRP A 233 7.12 4.33 4.94
C TRP A 233 6.21 5.54 4.73
N GLN A 234 6.70 6.75 5.04
CA GLN A 234 5.99 8.00 4.78
C GLN A 234 5.76 8.22 3.26
N GLU A 235 6.79 8.05 2.45
CA GLU A 235 6.68 8.19 0.98
C GLU A 235 5.79 7.10 0.36
N ILE A 236 5.82 5.87 0.89
CA ILE A 236 4.93 4.79 0.45
C ILE A 236 3.47 5.13 0.81
N HIS A 237 3.24 5.67 2.01
CA HIS A 237 1.92 6.13 2.43
C HIS A 237 1.39 7.27 1.55
N GLU A 238 2.23 8.22 1.16
CA GLU A 238 1.87 9.30 0.23
C GLU A 238 1.48 8.76 -1.15
N GLN A 239 2.23 7.79 -1.67
CA GLN A 239 1.92 7.10 -2.93
C GLN A 239 0.59 6.34 -2.85
N LEU A 240 0.35 5.58 -1.78
CA LEU A 240 -0.93 4.88 -1.54
C LEU A 240 -2.09 5.86 -1.39
N SER A 241 -1.91 6.93 -0.63
CA SER A 241 -2.91 7.98 -0.43
C SER A 241 -3.29 8.64 -1.74
N PHE A 242 -2.31 8.90 -2.61
CA PHE A 242 -2.56 9.43 -3.96
C PHE A 242 -3.40 8.45 -4.79
N MET A 243 -3.00 7.17 -4.87
CA MET A 243 -3.74 6.17 -5.64
C MET A 243 -5.18 6.00 -5.14
N ARG A 244 -5.37 5.90 -3.81
CA ARG A 244 -6.69 5.80 -3.18
C ARG A 244 -7.56 7.00 -3.51
N LYS A 245 -7.05 8.23 -3.33
CA LYS A 245 -7.79 9.47 -3.63
C LYS A 245 -8.13 9.61 -5.11
N ALA A 246 -7.26 9.17 -6.01
CA ALA A 246 -7.50 9.25 -7.45
C ALA A 246 -8.59 8.28 -7.94
N MET A 247 -8.88 7.23 -7.17
CA MET A 247 -9.89 6.23 -7.48
C MET A 247 -11.27 6.55 -6.89
N LEU A 248 -11.35 7.38 -5.84
CA LEU A 248 -12.59 7.89 -5.24
C LEU A 248 -13.22 9.01 -6.10
#